data_AF-A0A1R3TZ57-F1
#
_entry.id   AF-A0A1R3TZ57-F1
#
_cell.length_a   1.000
_cell.length_b   1.000
_cell.length_c   1.000
_cell.angle_alpha   90.00
_cell.angle_beta   90.00
_cell.angle_gamma   90.00
#
_symmetry.space_group_name_H-M   'P 1'
#
loop_
_entity.id
_entity.type
_entity.pdbx_description
1 polymer ?
#
loop_
_entity_poly.entity_id
_entity_poly.type
_entity_poly.pdbx_seq_one_letter_code
_entity_poly.pdbx_strand_id
1 'polypeptide(L)'
;MMIVFEILIKVAALGAVSLLILHQIATQVREYYFYKKNGWDFSIDSNLDSLKLDERITVYNLNLTNWERFWLFRPFYIFIMIAFFGFMLWASIQVISS
;
A
#
# COMPACT_ATOMS: atom_id res chain seq x y z
N MET A 1 9.51 -26.08 -18.40
CA MET A 1 10.25 -25.44 -17.28
C MET A 1 10.02 -23.93 -17.24
N MET A 2 10.15 -23.21 -18.35
CA MET A 2 9.93 -21.75 -18.44
C MET A 2 8.52 -21.29 -18.00
N ILE A 3 7.47 -22.01 -18.42
CA ILE A 3 6.07 -21.69 -18.09
C ILE A 3 5.79 -21.76 -16.57
N VAL A 4 6.35 -22.75 -15.88
CA VAL A 4 6.17 -22.91 -14.43
C VAL A 4 6.81 -21.74 -13.69
N PHE A 5 8.03 -21.35 -14.08
CA PHE A 5 8.71 -20.18 -13.51
C PHE A 5 7.92 -18.88 -13.76
N GLU A 6 7.38 -18.70 -14.95
CA GLU A 6 6.58 -17.52 -15.28
C GLU A 6 5.32 -17.42 -14.40
N ILE A 7 4.60 -18.53 -14.21
CA ILE A 7 3.43 -18.58 -13.32
C ILE A 7 3.84 -18.28 -11.87
N LEU A 8 4.93 -18.89 -11.39
CA LEU A 8 5.42 -18.65 -10.03
C LEU A 8 5.78 -17.17 -9.80
N ILE A 9 6.43 -16.52 -10.77
CA ILE A 9 6.77 -15.10 -10.70
C ILE A 9 5.51 -14.24 -10.65
N LYS A 10 4.51 -14.51 -11.51
CA LYS A 10 3.23 -13.78 -11.51
C LYS A 10 2.50 -13.93 -10.19
N VAL A 11 2.40 -15.15 -9.65
CA VAL A 11 1.76 -15.43 -8.36
C VAL A 11 2.50 -14.75 -7.22
N ALA A 12 3.84 -14.80 -7.20
CA ALA A 12 4.64 -14.13 -6.19
C ALA A 12 4.45 -12.60 -6.22
N ALA A 13 4.43 -12.00 -7.41
CA ALA A 13 4.20 -10.57 -7.59
C ALA A 13 2.80 -10.16 -7.11
N LEU A 14 1.75 -10.90 -7.51
CA LEU A 14 0.38 -10.68 -7.05
C LEU A 14 0.26 -10.82 -5.52
N GLY A 15 0.88 -11.85 -4.95
CA GLY A 15 0.92 -12.06 -3.50
C GLY A 15 1.60 -10.92 -2.76
N ALA A 16 2.75 -10.45 -3.26
CA ALA A 16 3.48 -9.33 -2.65
C ALA A 16 2.65 -8.04 -2.66
N VAL A 17 2.03 -7.69 -3.79
CA VAL A 17 1.16 -6.50 -3.88
C VAL A 17 -0.05 -6.63 -2.95
N SER A 18 -0.67 -7.81 -2.88
CA SER A 18 -1.80 -8.07 -1.97
C SER A 18 -1.42 -7.84 -0.51
N LEU A 19 -0.27 -8.37 -0.09
CA LEU A 19 0.23 -8.21 1.27
C LEU A 19 0.55 -6.75 1.59
N LEU A 20 1.12 -6.01 0.64
CA LEU A 20 1.38 -4.58 0.80
C LEU A 20 0.07 -3.78 0.95
N ILE A 21 -0.98 -4.10 0.17
CA ILE A 21 -2.29 -3.44 0.28
C ILE A 21 -2.87 -3.69 1.67
N LEU A 22 -2.89 -4.96 2.11
CA LEU A 22 -3.40 -5.35 3.42
C LEU A 22 -2.64 -4.66 4.55
N HIS A 23 -1.31 -4.57 4.44
CA HIS A 23 -0.50 -3.85 5.41
C HIS A 23 -0.89 -2.37 5.48
N GLN A 24 -1.02 -1.69 4.34
CA GLN A 24 -1.40 -0.27 4.30
C GLN A 24 -2.79 -0.03 4.89
N ILE A 25 -3.76 -0.89 4.60
CA ILE A 25 -5.11 -0.81 5.18
C ILE A 25 -5.06 -1.04 6.69
N ALA A 26 -4.35 -2.06 7.16
CA ALA A 26 -4.21 -2.36 8.58
C ALA A 26 -3.57 -1.19 9.33
N THR A 27 -2.53 -0.58 8.77
CA THR A 27 -1.89 0.61 9.33
C THR A 27 -2.86 1.79 9.36
N GLN A 28 -3.63 2.06 8.29
CA GLN A 28 -4.65 3.13 8.27
C GLN A 28 -5.67 2.95 9.39
N VAL A 29 -6.16 1.73 9.59
CA VAL A 29 -7.15 1.42 10.64
C VAL A 29 -6.54 1.62 12.03
N ARG A 30 -5.30 1.18 12.25
CA ARG A 30 -4.60 1.38 13.53
C ARG A 30 -4.33 2.86 13.80
N GLU A 31 -3.91 3.63 12.80
CA GLU A 31 -3.73 5.09 12.91
C GLU A 31 -5.07 5.79 13.20
N TYR A 32 -6.17 5.35 12.58
CA TYR A 32 -7.51 5.87 12.86
C TYR A 32 -7.86 5.74 14.34
N TYR A 33 -7.67 4.55 14.92
CA TYR A 33 -7.94 4.33 16.35
C TYR A 33 -6.99 5.11 17.25
N PHE A 34 -5.72 5.24 16.85
CA PHE A 34 -4.73 6.04 17.58
C PHE A 34 -5.16 7.51 17.64
N TYR A 35 -5.43 8.15 16.50
CA TYR A 35 -5.83 9.56 16.48
C TYR A 35 -7.18 9.75 17.17
N LYS A 36 -8.15 8.86 16.96
CA LYS A 36 -9.44 8.92 17.65
C LYS A 36 -9.29 8.86 19.18
N LYS A 37 -8.38 8.02 19.70
CA LYS A 37 -8.12 7.91 21.15
C LYS A 37 -7.40 9.15 21.70
N ASN A 38 -6.58 9.81 20.89
CA ASN A 38 -5.85 11.03 21.24
C ASN A 38 -6.60 12.31 20.85
N GLY A 39 -7.93 12.28 20.71
CA GLY A 39 -8.73 13.47 20.44
C GLY A 39 -8.50 14.12 19.07
N TRP A 40 -8.09 13.32 18.07
CA TRP A 40 -7.68 13.76 16.74
C TRP A 40 -6.46 14.70 16.74
N ASP A 41 -5.58 14.54 17.73
CA ASP A 41 -4.33 15.28 17.78
C ASP A 41 -3.30 14.71 16.79
N PHE A 42 -3.13 15.41 15.67
CA PHE A 42 -2.14 15.07 14.63
C PHE A 42 -0.74 15.63 14.90
N SER A 43 -0.53 16.38 15.99
CA SER A 43 0.83 16.77 16.40
C SER A 43 1.63 15.59 16.92
N ILE A 44 0.96 14.54 17.40
CA ILE A 44 1.56 13.32 17.91
C ILE A 44 1.75 12.34 16.75
N ASP A 45 2.99 11.90 16.52
CA ASP A 45 3.25 10.84 15.55
C ASP A 45 2.83 9.47 16.12
N SER A 46 2.03 8.74 15.36
CA SER A 46 1.60 7.40 15.72
C SER A 46 2.78 6.41 15.68
N ASN A 47 3.77 6.65 14.79
CA ASN A 47 4.88 5.74 14.46
C ASN A 47 4.42 4.28 14.22
N LEU A 48 3.17 4.09 13.76
CA LEU A 48 2.58 2.78 13.50
C LEU A 48 2.90 2.26 12.10
N ASP A 49 3.37 3.14 11.21
CA ASP A 49 3.82 2.77 9.87
C ASP A 49 5.28 2.30 9.90
N SER A 50 5.47 0.99 9.98
CA SER A 50 6.81 0.40 10.00
C SER A 50 7.52 0.45 8.65
N LEU A 51 6.77 0.54 7.54
CA LEU A 51 7.34 0.56 6.20
C LEU A 51 7.74 1.97 5.78
N LYS A 52 7.10 3.00 6.34
CA LYS A 52 7.38 4.43 6.06
C LYS A 52 7.48 4.68 4.55
N LEU A 53 6.46 4.23 3.84
CA LEU A 53 6.46 4.23 2.37
C LEU A 53 6.52 5.66 1.81
N ASP A 54 5.94 6.62 2.51
CA ASP A 54 6.06 8.05 2.23
C ASP A 54 7.52 8.55 2.21
N GLU A 55 8.35 8.08 3.15
CA GLU A 55 9.78 8.44 3.22
C GLU A 55 10.65 7.65 2.23
N ARG A 56 10.23 6.44 1.83
CA ARG A 56 11.06 5.50 1.05
C ARG A 56 10.75 5.41 -0.45
N ILE A 57 9.53 5.74 -0.86
CA ILE A 57 9.12 5.63 -2.27
C ILE A 57 9.64 6.81 -3.09
N THR A 58 9.91 7.95 -2.45
CA THR A 58 10.29 9.18 -3.13
C THR A 58 11.77 9.47 -2.94
N VAL A 59 12.44 9.91 -4.03
CA VAL A 59 13.84 10.38 -3.99
C VAL A 59 13.97 11.62 -3.08
N TYR A 60 12.86 12.31 -2.83
CA TYR A 60 12.75 13.48 -1.97
C TYR A 60 11.74 13.20 -0.86
N ASN A 61 12.13 13.43 0.39
CA ASN A 61 11.20 13.36 1.51
C ASN A 61 10.05 14.36 1.26
N LEU A 62 8.83 13.83 1.12
CA LEU A 62 7.64 14.65 0.86
C LEU A 62 7.31 15.59 2.03
N ASN A 63 7.95 15.39 3.19
CA ASN A 63 7.82 16.20 4.40
C ASN A 63 6.36 16.46 4.79
N LEU A 64 5.52 15.42 4.59
CA LEU A 64 4.08 15.47 4.83
C LEU A 64 3.81 15.56 6.32
N THR A 65 2.85 16.38 6.68
CA THR A 65 2.31 16.36 8.04
C THR A 65 1.59 15.05 8.32
N ASN A 66 1.48 14.65 9.59
CA ASN A 66 0.73 13.47 10.01
C ASN A 66 -0.72 13.49 9.50
N TRP A 67 -1.32 14.68 9.41
CA TRP A 67 -2.67 14.88 8.87
C TRP A 67 -2.73 14.56 7.37
N GLU A 68 -1.81 15.12 6.58
CA GLU A 68 -1.73 14.88 5.13
C GLU A 68 -1.42 13.41 4.83
N ARG A 69 -0.52 12.81 5.62
CA ARG A 69 -0.18 11.38 5.52
C ARG A 69 -1.41 10.51 5.72
N PHE A 70 -2.20 10.81 6.75
CA PHE A 70 -3.37 10.02 7.15
C PHE A 70 -4.58 10.22 6.23
N TRP A 71 -4.92 11.46 5.85
CA TRP A 71 -6.14 11.76 5.09
C TRP A 71 -5.96 11.74 3.58
N LEU A 72 -4.77 12.08 3.09
CA LEU A 72 -4.52 12.22 1.65
C LEU A 72 -3.64 11.10 1.14
N PHE A 73 -2.41 11.02 1.65
CA PHE A 73 -1.39 10.15 1.08
C PHE A 73 -1.78 8.67 1.19
N ARG A 74 -2.04 8.16 2.40
CA ARG A 74 -2.28 6.72 2.58
C ARG A 74 -3.56 6.25 1.87
N PRO A 75 -4.71 6.95 1.97
CA PRO A 75 -5.91 6.56 1.22
C PRO A 75 -5.70 6.58 -0.30
N PHE A 76 -5.04 7.61 -0.82
CA PHE A 76 -4.70 7.69 -2.24
C PHE A 76 -3.74 6.57 -2.66
N TYR A 77 -2.71 6.30 -1.87
CA TYR A 77 -1.74 5.25 -2.13
C TYR A 77 -2.40 3.86 -2.16
N ILE A 78 -3.26 3.56 -1.18
CA ILE A 78 -4.07 2.33 -1.15
C ILE A 78 -4.92 2.21 -2.42
N PHE A 79 -5.58 3.30 -2.83
CA PHE A 79 -6.40 3.30 -4.04
C PHE A 79 -5.57 2.99 -5.30
N ILE A 80 -4.43 3.64 -5.47
CA ILE A 80 -3.52 3.40 -6.61
C ILE A 80 -3.01 1.96 -6.60
N MET A 81 -2.66 1.41 -5.43
CA MET A 81 -2.23 0.02 -5.31
C MET A 81 -3.33 -0.97 -5.70
N ILE A 82 -4.59 -0.72 -5.31
CA ILE A 82 -5.73 -1.56 -5.68
C ILE A 82 -5.96 -1.50 -7.19
N ALA A 83 -5.91 -0.30 -7.80
CA ALA A 83 -6.03 -0.15 -9.24
C ALA A 83 -4.91 -0.90 -9.99
N PHE A 84 -3.66 -0.74 -9.53
CA PHE A 84 -2.51 -1.45 -10.07
C PHE A 84 -2.67 -2.97 -9.96
N PHE A 85 -3.11 -3.47 -8.80
CA PHE A 85 -3.40 -4.89 -8.59
C PHE A 85 -4.48 -5.41 -9.56
N GLY A 86 -5.54 -4.62 -9.79
CA GLY A 86 -6.57 -4.92 -10.79
C GLY A 86 -5.99 -5.04 -12.20
N PHE A 87 -5.09 -4.13 -12.60
CA PHE A 87 -4.39 -4.23 -13.88
C PHE A 87 -3.49 -5.46 -13.98
N MET A 88 -2.79 -5.83 -12.89
CA MET A 88 -1.98 -7.06 -12.87
C MET A 88 -2.83 -8.32 -13.06
N LEU A 89 -3.99 -8.40 -12.40
CA LEU A 89 -4.92 -9.51 -12.56
C LEU A 89 -5.46 -9.57 -13.99
N TRP A 90 -5.91 -8.44 -14.53
CA TRP A 90 -6.39 -8.34 -15.92
C TRP A 90 -5.32 -8.80 -16.92
N ALA A 91 -4.11 -8.27 -16.81
CA ALA A 91 -3.00 -8.64 -17.69
C ALA A 91 -2.64 -10.13 -17.58
N SER A 92 -2.68 -10.69 -16.37
CA SER A 92 -2.38 -12.11 -16.14
C SER A 92 -3.42 -13.02 -16.81
N ILE A 93 -4.69 -12.62 -16.84
CA ILE A 93 -5.76 -13.37 -17.51
C ILE A 93 -5.60 -13.31 -19.03
N GLN A 94 -5.32 -12.11 -19.58
CA GLN A 94 -5.15 -11.93 -21.03
C GLN A 94 -4.07 -12.84 -21.61
N VAL A 95 -2.95 -13.01 -20.89
CA VAL A 95 -1.84 -13.89 -21.28
C VAL A 95 -2.22 -15.38 -21.26
N ILE A 96 -3.20 -15.79 -20.46
CA ILE A 96 -3.67 -17.19 -20.41
C ILE A 96 -4.65 -17.48 -21.56
N SER A 97 -5.40 -16.47 -22.01
CA SER A 97 -6.40 -16.59 -23.08
C SER A 97 -5.85 -16.45 -24.51
N SER A 98 -4.59 -16.01 -24.66
CA SER A 98 -3.88 -15.83 -25.93
C SER A 98 -2.98 -17.01 -26.26
#